data_AF-A0A1G3VXY2-F1
#
_entry.id   AF-A0A1G3VXY2-F1
#
_cell.length_a   1.000
_cell.length_b   1.000
_cell.length_c   1.000
_cell.angle_alpha   90.00
_cell.angle_beta   90.00
_cell.angle_gamma   90.00
#
_symmetry.space_group_name_H-M   'P 1'
#
loop_
_entity.id
_entity.type
_entity.pdbx_description
1 polymer ?
#
loop_
_entity_poly.entity_id
_entity_poly.type
_entity_poly.pdbx_seq_one_letter_code
_entity_poly.pdbx_strand_id
1 'polypeptide(L)'
;MNKKHEIIEFEDVFKNEISKKKIDPTPENKSKYFSAIMVYFLIMLVFSTILFLLASEVPILNETLTESELIVEKISEDAHGIALINPAIYLSYEETYGDYITVVADYEGYSIIINSGNTSYQDIFFITDELTSETVFNPLSIEQVFGASPTVTYWNIDQDAINIYAGETQLLPSFFQTEYIIIKGPETRISSFTESLINFLTYLALIPAIFLLLKVEFKQDYMEFKLIKNEWFLIIIVGYLTLMLGNVVSIFASEYLGNLFGIAPSEAVNQLTIIRSLMGPGAIFMFLSAVIMGPIIEELIYRKAFFGLIKNDKIALVVSSLVFGSIHLIGEASILGALVNGISYYVMGFIFGYIYLKNHKNIMAPIAVHILSNLISILAILFIL
;
A
#
# COMPACT_ATOMS: atom_id res chain seq x y z
N MET A 1 -55.84 27.36 10.24
CA MET A 1 -54.53 27.06 10.87
C MET A 1 -53.74 26.19 9.91
N ASN A 2 -52.82 26.77 9.14
CA ASN A 2 -51.95 26.03 8.22
C ASN A 2 -50.64 25.71 8.97
N LYS A 3 -50.47 24.46 9.42
CA LYS A 3 -49.18 23.98 9.95
C LYS A 3 -48.26 23.70 8.77
N LYS A 4 -47.39 24.66 8.42
CA LYS A 4 -46.21 24.40 7.61
C LYS A 4 -45.41 23.29 8.30
N HIS A 5 -45.18 22.18 7.60
CA HIS A 5 -44.22 21.18 8.01
C HIS A 5 -42.84 21.79 7.76
N GLU A 6 -42.13 22.13 8.84
CA GLU A 6 -40.70 22.42 8.77
C GLU A 6 -39.98 21.11 8.46
N ILE A 7 -39.35 21.04 7.28
CA ILE A 7 -38.46 19.96 6.93
C ILE A 7 -37.16 20.24 7.70
N ILE A 8 -36.92 19.49 8.76
CA ILE A 8 -35.65 19.51 9.48
C ILE A 8 -34.65 18.78 8.58
N GLU A 9 -33.74 19.51 7.93
CA GLU A 9 -32.63 18.89 7.23
C GLU A 9 -31.67 18.27 8.26
N PHE A 10 -31.10 17.10 7.94
CA PHE A 10 -30.16 16.39 8.82
C PHE A 10 -29.06 17.34 9.35
N GLU A 11 -28.61 18.28 8.52
CA GLU A 11 -27.62 19.30 8.85
C GLU A 11 -28.03 20.29 9.96
N ASP A 12 -29.33 20.52 10.16
CA ASP A 12 -29.83 21.49 11.16
C ASP A 12 -29.88 20.92 12.58
N VAL A 13 -29.85 19.59 12.73
CA VAL A 13 -29.71 18.93 14.03
C VAL A 13 -28.31 19.18 14.64
N PHE A 14 -27.30 19.41 13.80
CA PHE A 14 -25.89 19.49 14.23
C PHE A 14 -25.36 20.91 14.46
N LYS A 15 -26.11 21.97 14.08
CA LYS A 15 -25.62 23.36 14.16
C LYS A 15 -25.63 23.94 15.57
N ASN A 16 -26.52 23.48 16.45
CA ASN A 16 -26.84 24.21 17.68
C ASN A 16 -26.01 23.84 18.93
N GLU A 17 -25.37 22.66 18.97
CA GLU A 17 -24.61 22.23 20.17
C GLU A 17 -23.09 22.45 20.08
N ILE A 18 -22.52 22.54 18.87
CA ILE A 18 -21.05 22.57 18.67
C ILE A 18 -20.50 24.02 18.59
N SER A 19 -21.37 25.03 18.66
CA SER A 19 -20.98 26.44 18.45
C SER A 19 -20.17 27.08 19.61
N LYS A 20 -19.82 26.34 20.66
CA LYS A 20 -19.09 26.90 21.83
C LYS A 20 -17.62 26.47 21.86
N LYS A 21 -16.79 27.40 21.36
CA LYS A 21 -15.33 27.56 21.51
C LYS A 21 -14.44 26.55 20.78
N LYS A 22 -14.28 26.77 19.46
CA LYS A 22 -13.00 26.48 18.81
C LYS A 22 -12.00 27.56 19.21
N ILE A 23 -10.90 27.18 19.84
CA ILE A 23 -9.77 28.07 20.09
C ILE A 23 -9.19 28.39 18.72
N ASP A 24 -9.37 29.64 18.28
CA ASP A 24 -8.68 30.15 17.09
C ASP A 24 -7.17 29.99 17.33
N PRO A 25 -6.39 29.40 16.41
CA PRO A 25 -4.98 29.13 16.63
C PRO A 25 -4.24 30.44 16.88
N THR A 26 -3.86 30.68 18.13
CA THR A 26 -3.02 31.81 18.51
C THR A 26 -1.63 31.65 17.86
N PRO A 27 -0.87 32.74 17.63
CA PRO A 27 0.48 32.67 17.05
C PRO A 27 1.42 31.68 17.77
N GLU A 28 1.23 31.49 19.07
CA GLU A 28 1.98 30.56 19.92
C GLU A 28 1.74 29.08 19.57
N ASN A 29 0.59 28.73 18.99
CA ASN A 29 0.29 27.37 18.54
C ASN A 29 0.93 27.04 17.18
N LYS A 30 1.16 28.04 16.32
CA LYS A 30 1.77 27.82 14.99
C LYS A 30 3.20 27.32 15.07
N SER A 31 3.99 27.83 16.02
CA SER A 31 5.37 27.35 16.21
C SER A 31 5.39 25.87 16.59
N LYS A 32 4.43 25.38 17.37
CA LYS A 32 4.35 23.97 17.76
C LYS A 32 4.00 23.08 16.57
N TYR A 33 3.05 23.49 15.74
CA TYR A 33 2.71 22.75 14.53
C TYR A 33 3.89 22.68 13.55
N PHE A 34 4.60 23.79 13.35
CA PHE A 34 5.81 23.80 12.54
C PHE A 34 6.89 22.87 13.11
N SER A 35 7.17 22.97 14.42
CA SER A 35 8.12 22.08 15.09
C SER A 35 7.72 20.61 14.99
N ALA A 36 6.43 20.28 15.10
CA ALA A 36 5.95 18.90 14.99
C ALA A 36 6.23 18.33 13.59
N ILE A 37 5.97 19.11 12.54
CA ILE A 37 6.27 18.71 11.16
C ILE A 37 7.77 18.54 10.96
N MET A 38 8.59 19.49 11.45
CA MET A 38 10.05 19.40 11.34
C MET A 38 10.61 18.18 12.08
N VAL A 39 10.15 17.93 13.30
CA VAL A 39 10.56 16.76 14.11
C VAL A 39 10.14 15.47 13.43
N TYR A 40 8.93 15.41 12.86
CA TYR A 40 8.47 14.25 12.11
C TYR A 40 9.41 13.93 10.94
N PHE A 41 9.68 14.90 10.07
CA PHE A 41 10.57 14.68 8.93
C PHE A 41 12.02 14.41 9.35
N LEU A 42 12.50 15.06 10.41
CA LEU A 42 13.84 14.82 10.94
C LEU A 42 13.99 13.37 11.43
N ILE A 43 13.03 12.84 12.18
CA ILE A 43 13.09 11.47 12.68
C ILE A 43 12.87 10.48 11.52
N MET A 44 11.86 10.69 10.69
CA MET A 44 11.58 9.81 9.55
C MET A 44 12.75 9.71 8.58
N LEU A 45 13.43 10.82 8.28
CA LEU A 45 14.55 10.81 7.33
C LEU A 45 15.88 10.50 8.01
N VAL A 46 16.27 11.27 9.02
CA VAL A 46 17.62 11.18 9.59
C VAL A 46 17.74 10.01 10.55
N PHE A 47 16.82 9.87 11.50
CA PHE A 47 16.91 8.79 12.49
C PHE A 47 16.69 7.41 11.84
N SER A 48 15.72 7.28 10.94
CA SER A 48 15.51 6.02 10.19
C SER A 48 16.73 5.67 9.32
N THR A 49 17.33 6.65 8.63
CA THR A 49 18.57 6.42 7.85
C THR A 49 19.73 5.97 8.74
N ILE A 50 19.89 6.55 9.93
CA ILE A 50 20.91 6.10 10.88
C ILE A 50 20.67 4.65 11.30
N LEU A 51 19.43 4.29 11.64
CA LEU A 51 19.08 2.91 11.98
C LEU A 51 19.35 1.95 10.83
N PHE A 52 18.98 2.33 9.60
CA PHE A 52 19.26 1.57 8.39
C PHE A 52 20.76 1.33 8.22
N LEU A 53 21.57 2.40 8.21
CA LEU A 53 23.02 2.29 8.03
C LEU A 53 23.68 1.44 9.12
N LEU A 54 23.25 1.59 10.38
CA LEU A 54 23.75 0.75 11.47
C LEU A 54 23.36 -0.72 11.28
N ALA A 55 22.14 -0.99 10.83
CA ALA A 55 21.67 -2.35 10.62
C ALA A 55 22.38 -3.03 9.45
N SER A 56 22.64 -2.30 8.35
CA SER A 56 23.34 -2.81 7.18
C SER A 56 24.76 -3.31 7.50
N GLU A 57 25.41 -2.77 8.53
CA GLU A 57 26.74 -3.20 8.98
C GLU A 57 26.72 -4.47 9.85
N VAL A 58 25.54 -4.97 10.24
CA VAL A 58 25.41 -6.14 11.10
C VAL A 58 24.91 -7.34 10.28
N PRO A 59 25.77 -8.35 9.99
CA PRO A 59 25.41 -9.44 9.07
C PRO A 59 24.14 -10.23 9.46
N ILE A 60 23.85 -10.39 10.76
CA ILE A 60 22.65 -11.11 11.22
C ILE A 60 21.34 -10.37 10.92
N LEU A 61 21.41 -9.08 10.61
CA LEU A 61 20.25 -8.24 10.26
C LEU A 61 20.00 -8.20 8.76
N ASN A 62 20.89 -8.78 7.96
CA ASN A 62 20.82 -8.83 6.51
C ASN A 62 20.43 -10.24 6.03
N GLU A 63 19.84 -10.30 4.84
CA GLU A 63 19.59 -11.53 4.10
C GLU A 63 20.29 -11.46 2.75
N THR A 64 20.63 -12.61 2.17
CA THR A 64 21.17 -12.68 0.81
C THR A 64 20.32 -13.62 0.00
N LEU A 65 19.64 -13.05 -0.99
CA LEU A 65 18.76 -13.78 -1.88
C LEU A 65 19.53 -14.16 -3.14
N THR A 66 19.39 -15.41 -3.54
CA THR A 66 19.96 -15.90 -4.80
C THR A 66 19.18 -15.34 -6.00
N GLU A 67 19.77 -15.35 -7.20
CA GLU A 67 19.04 -14.93 -8.42
C GLU A 67 17.74 -15.73 -8.61
N SER A 68 17.76 -17.04 -8.38
CA SER A 68 16.57 -17.89 -8.47
C SER A 68 15.49 -17.50 -7.45
N GLU A 69 15.89 -17.18 -6.22
CA GLU A 69 14.97 -16.75 -5.18
C GLU A 69 14.36 -15.38 -5.50
N LEU A 70 15.14 -14.44 -6.02
CA LEU A 70 14.65 -13.13 -6.47
C LEU A 70 13.61 -13.27 -7.59
N ILE A 71 13.75 -14.25 -8.49
CA ILE A 71 12.73 -14.55 -9.50
C ILE A 71 11.44 -15.02 -8.82
N VAL A 72 11.52 -15.97 -7.88
CA VAL A 72 10.34 -16.49 -7.17
C VAL A 72 9.67 -15.38 -6.34
N GLU A 73 10.45 -14.59 -5.60
CA GLU A 73 9.96 -13.41 -4.87
C GLU A 73 9.23 -12.47 -5.82
N LYS A 74 9.83 -12.14 -6.97
CA LYS A 74 9.21 -11.22 -7.93
C LYS A 74 7.87 -11.73 -8.46
N ILE A 75 7.75 -13.02 -8.75
CA ILE A 75 6.49 -13.63 -9.19
C ILE A 75 5.46 -13.63 -8.06
N SER A 76 5.87 -13.82 -6.80
CA SER A 76 4.96 -13.76 -5.65
C SER A 76 4.33 -12.38 -5.41
N GLU A 77 4.91 -11.33 -5.98
CA GLU A 77 4.46 -9.93 -5.84
C GLU A 77 3.76 -9.34 -7.05
N ASP A 78 4.05 -9.87 -8.24
CA ASP A 78 3.48 -9.38 -9.49
C ASP A 78 2.37 -10.31 -9.96
N ALA A 79 1.12 -9.90 -9.77
CA ALA A 79 -0.07 -10.63 -10.25
C ALA A 79 -0.05 -10.89 -11.77
N HIS A 80 0.70 -10.09 -12.54
CA HIS A 80 0.85 -10.24 -13.98
C HIS A 80 2.19 -10.88 -14.39
N GLY A 81 2.97 -11.33 -13.41
CA GLY A 81 4.29 -11.92 -13.60
C GLY A 81 4.24 -13.39 -14.05
N ILE A 82 5.15 -13.75 -14.96
CA ILE A 82 5.44 -15.12 -15.34
C ILE A 82 6.95 -15.35 -15.44
N ALA A 83 7.42 -16.51 -14.99
CA ALA A 83 8.80 -16.93 -15.15
C ALA A 83 8.90 -18.44 -15.44
N LEU A 84 10.04 -18.83 -15.99
CA LEU A 84 10.45 -20.23 -16.03
C LEU A 84 11.46 -20.47 -14.92
N ILE A 85 11.36 -21.61 -14.24
CA ILE A 85 12.32 -22.01 -13.22
C ILE A 85 12.60 -23.51 -13.31
N ASN A 86 13.80 -23.95 -12.93
CA ASN A 86 14.04 -25.38 -12.82
C ASN A 86 13.17 -25.96 -11.69
N PRO A 87 12.39 -27.04 -11.92
CA PRO A 87 11.48 -27.60 -10.91
C PRO A 87 12.20 -27.95 -9.59
N ALA A 88 13.40 -28.50 -9.67
CA ALA A 88 14.17 -28.88 -8.48
C ALA A 88 14.69 -27.66 -7.70
N ILE A 89 14.91 -26.52 -8.38
CA ILE A 89 15.26 -25.26 -7.72
C ILE A 89 14.03 -24.69 -7.02
N TYR A 90 12.85 -24.69 -7.67
CA TYR A 90 11.61 -24.18 -7.08
C TYR A 90 11.20 -24.92 -5.79
N LEU A 91 11.41 -26.24 -5.73
CA LEU A 91 11.17 -27.03 -4.50
C LEU A 91 11.93 -26.50 -3.27
N SER A 92 13.03 -25.76 -3.44
CA SER A 92 13.77 -25.14 -2.34
C SER A 92 13.07 -23.91 -1.75
N TYR A 93 12.10 -23.34 -2.48
CA TYR A 93 11.38 -22.11 -2.16
C TYR A 93 9.89 -22.34 -1.89
N GLU A 94 9.37 -23.54 -2.18
CA GLU A 94 7.96 -23.91 -2.03
C GLU A 94 7.43 -23.68 -0.60
N GLU A 95 8.23 -23.99 0.44
CA GLU A 95 7.83 -23.76 1.83
C GLU A 95 7.62 -22.26 2.15
N THR A 96 8.36 -21.38 1.48
CA THR A 96 8.32 -19.93 1.76
C THR A 96 7.33 -19.20 0.86
N TYR A 97 7.22 -19.58 -0.42
CA TYR A 97 6.45 -18.84 -1.43
C TYR A 97 5.28 -19.64 -2.02
N GLY A 98 5.10 -20.91 -1.66
CA GLY A 98 4.15 -21.82 -2.32
C GLY A 98 2.70 -21.36 -2.29
N ASP A 99 2.26 -20.66 -1.25
CA ASP A 99 0.90 -20.11 -1.18
C ASP A 99 0.66 -19.01 -2.24
N TYR A 100 1.71 -18.31 -2.64
CA TYR A 100 1.66 -17.16 -3.57
C TYR A 100 2.08 -17.51 -4.99
N ILE A 101 2.54 -18.73 -5.23
CA ILE A 101 3.01 -19.19 -6.54
C ILE A 101 2.14 -20.34 -7.02
N THR A 102 1.61 -20.19 -8.23
CA THR A 102 0.98 -21.27 -8.97
C THR A 102 1.96 -21.82 -10.00
N VAL A 103 2.26 -23.11 -9.91
CA VAL A 103 2.96 -23.84 -10.96
C VAL A 103 1.95 -24.27 -12.02
N VAL A 104 2.01 -23.65 -13.20
CA VAL A 104 1.03 -23.86 -14.28
C VAL A 104 1.23 -25.23 -14.92
N ALA A 105 2.45 -25.54 -15.33
CA ALA A 105 2.85 -26.82 -15.91
C ALA A 105 4.38 -26.95 -15.94
N ASP A 106 4.85 -28.18 -16.07
CA ASP A 106 6.24 -28.48 -16.42
C ASP A 106 6.37 -28.70 -17.92
N TYR A 107 7.31 -28.01 -18.56
CA TYR A 107 7.60 -28.10 -19.98
C TYR A 107 9.10 -28.08 -20.25
N GLU A 108 9.59 -29.09 -20.98
CA GLU A 108 11.02 -29.24 -21.36
C GLU A 108 12.04 -29.04 -20.22
N GLY A 109 11.70 -29.49 -19.00
CA GLY A 109 12.58 -29.42 -17.84
C GLY A 109 12.50 -28.10 -17.04
N TYR A 110 11.52 -27.25 -17.34
CA TYR A 110 11.22 -26.02 -16.61
C TYR A 110 9.78 -26.05 -16.10
N SER A 111 9.57 -25.56 -14.88
CA SER A 111 8.25 -25.20 -14.36
C SER A 111 7.91 -23.78 -14.79
N ILE A 112 6.68 -23.58 -15.25
CA ILE A 112 6.11 -22.26 -15.52
C ILE A 112 5.47 -21.79 -14.22
N ILE A 113 5.99 -20.72 -13.64
CA ILE A 113 5.47 -20.15 -12.39
C ILE A 113 4.81 -18.81 -12.65
N ILE A 114 3.67 -18.60 -12.01
CA ILE A 114 2.90 -17.35 -11.99
C ILE A 114 2.47 -17.03 -10.56
N ASN A 115 2.00 -15.82 -10.33
CA ASN A 115 1.36 -15.45 -9.07
C ASN A 115 0.04 -16.22 -8.88
N SER A 116 -0.22 -16.75 -7.69
CA SER A 116 -1.48 -17.44 -7.36
C SER A 116 -2.73 -16.56 -7.46
N GLY A 117 -2.58 -15.24 -7.38
CA GLY A 117 -3.66 -14.28 -7.62
C GLY A 117 -4.07 -14.16 -9.09
N ASN A 118 -3.25 -14.64 -10.03
CA ASN A 118 -3.61 -14.63 -11.45
C ASN A 118 -4.61 -15.76 -11.72
N THR A 119 -5.85 -15.40 -12.05
CA THR A 119 -6.91 -16.37 -12.39
C THR A 119 -7.12 -16.53 -13.89
N SER A 120 -6.47 -15.69 -14.72
CA SER A 120 -6.66 -15.65 -16.18
C SER A 120 -5.76 -16.63 -16.94
N TYR A 121 -4.75 -17.22 -16.29
CA TYR A 121 -3.80 -18.13 -16.95
C TYR A 121 -4.43 -19.35 -17.61
N GLN A 122 -5.61 -19.80 -17.13
CA GLN A 122 -6.27 -20.99 -17.66
C GLN A 122 -6.65 -20.83 -19.13
N ASP A 123 -7.10 -19.63 -19.52
CA ASP A 123 -7.52 -19.33 -20.90
C ASP A 123 -6.36 -19.32 -21.90
N ILE A 124 -5.13 -19.18 -21.41
CA ILE A 124 -3.91 -19.14 -22.22
C ILE A 124 -3.27 -20.53 -22.31
N PHE A 125 -3.05 -21.16 -21.14
CA PHE A 125 -2.22 -22.35 -21.05
C PHE A 125 -2.99 -23.66 -21.22
N PHE A 126 -4.32 -23.64 -21.22
CA PHE A 126 -5.13 -24.85 -21.29
C PHE A 126 -6.19 -24.77 -22.39
N ILE A 127 -6.53 -25.94 -22.94
CA ILE A 127 -7.61 -26.13 -23.90
C ILE A 127 -8.52 -27.26 -23.43
N THR A 128 -9.80 -27.22 -23.79
CA THR A 128 -10.72 -28.32 -23.55
C THR A 128 -10.64 -29.32 -24.70
N ASP A 129 -10.35 -30.57 -24.38
CA ASP A 129 -10.39 -31.67 -25.34
C ASP A 129 -11.86 -31.91 -25.79
N GLU A 130 -12.13 -31.76 -27.08
CA GLU A 130 -13.49 -31.87 -27.64
C GLU A 130 -14.10 -33.28 -27.51
N LEU A 131 -13.27 -34.31 -27.33
CA LEU A 131 -13.70 -35.71 -27.21
C LEU A 131 -13.93 -36.12 -25.75
N THR A 132 -13.08 -35.67 -24.82
CA THR A 132 -13.15 -36.06 -23.39
C THR A 132 -13.79 -35.00 -22.49
N SER A 133 -13.92 -33.75 -22.97
CA SER A 133 -14.29 -32.57 -22.17
C SER A 133 -13.33 -32.30 -21.01
N GLU A 134 -12.10 -32.84 -21.06
CA GLU A 134 -11.06 -32.60 -20.06
C GLU A 134 -10.22 -31.37 -20.44
N THR A 135 -9.82 -30.60 -19.43
CA THR A 135 -8.90 -29.48 -19.59
C THR A 135 -7.46 -30.01 -19.63
N VAL A 136 -6.77 -29.78 -20.74
CA VAL A 136 -5.38 -30.24 -20.96
C VAL A 136 -4.47 -29.06 -21.27
N PHE A 137 -3.22 -29.15 -20.80
CA PHE A 137 -2.20 -28.14 -21.09
C PHE A 137 -1.99 -28.04 -22.61
N ASN A 138 -1.90 -26.83 -23.13
CA ASN A 138 -1.68 -26.53 -24.54
C ASN A 138 -0.20 -26.20 -24.80
N PRO A 139 0.62 -27.10 -25.35
CA PRO A 139 2.04 -26.82 -25.58
C PRO A 139 2.30 -25.66 -26.54
N LEU A 140 1.35 -25.33 -27.43
CA LEU A 140 1.50 -24.19 -28.35
C LEU A 140 1.51 -22.85 -27.60
N SER A 141 0.86 -22.78 -26.42
CA SER A 141 0.85 -21.57 -25.59
C SER A 141 2.26 -21.12 -25.19
N ILE A 142 3.22 -22.06 -25.09
CA ILE A 142 4.61 -21.75 -24.78
C ILE A 142 5.26 -20.92 -25.88
N GLU A 143 5.11 -21.31 -27.14
CA GLU A 143 5.64 -20.54 -28.26
C GLU A 143 4.89 -19.22 -28.42
N GLN A 144 3.59 -19.19 -28.12
CA GLN A 144 2.76 -17.98 -28.18
C GLN A 144 3.14 -16.91 -27.15
N VAL A 145 3.67 -17.31 -25.98
CA VAL A 145 4.08 -16.41 -24.89
C VAL A 145 5.59 -16.16 -24.90
N PHE A 146 6.40 -17.21 -25.04
CA PHE A 146 7.86 -17.14 -24.88
C PHE A 146 8.65 -17.14 -26.20
N GLY A 147 8.01 -17.40 -27.34
CA GLY A 147 8.67 -17.51 -28.63
C GLY A 147 9.20 -16.19 -29.20
N ALA A 148 9.86 -16.26 -30.35
CA ALA A 148 10.49 -15.10 -31.00
C ALA A 148 9.49 -14.07 -31.58
N SER A 149 8.22 -14.45 -31.69
CA SER A 149 7.13 -13.59 -32.17
C SER A 149 5.89 -13.90 -31.34
N PRO A 150 5.86 -13.44 -30.07
CA PRO A 150 4.78 -13.79 -29.16
C PRO A 150 3.45 -13.22 -29.68
N THR A 151 2.44 -14.09 -29.76
CA THR A 151 1.08 -13.70 -30.15
C THR A 151 0.18 -13.44 -28.95
N VAL A 152 0.63 -13.84 -27.76
CA VAL A 152 -0.06 -13.64 -26.48
C VAL A 152 0.84 -12.77 -25.59
N THR A 153 0.44 -11.51 -25.43
CA THR A 153 1.17 -10.50 -24.63
C THR A 153 0.33 -9.93 -23.48
N TYR A 154 -0.91 -10.41 -23.35
CA TYR A 154 -1.87 -9.96 -22.35
C TYR A 154 -2.57 -11.16 -21.71
N TRP A 155 -2.87 -11.08 -20.42
CA TRP A 155 -3.52 -12.14 -19.64
C TRP A 155 -5.01 -12.30 -19.98
N ASN A 156 -5.69 -11.21 -20.32
CA ASN A 156 -7.14 -11.19 -20.46
C ASN A 156 -7.62 -10.12 -21.46
N ILE A 157 -8.95 -10.05 -21.64
CA ILE A 157 -9.61 -9.09 -22.54
C ILE A 157 -9.43 -7.63 -22.11
N ASP A 158 -9.15 -7.41 -20.82
CA ASP A 158 -8.93 -6.09 -20.22
C ASP A 158 -7.50 -5.57 -20.46
N GLN A 159 -6.68 -6.34 -21.19
CA GLN A 159 -5.33 -5.99 -21.62
C GLN A 159 -4.32 -5.83 -20.48
N ASP A 160 -4.40 -6.71 -19.47
CA ASP A 160 -3.36 -6.84 -18.46
C ASP A 160 -2.08 -7.43 -19.08
N ALA A 161 -1.03 -6.63 -19.20
CA ALA A 161 0.20 -7.03 -19.89
C ALA A 161 0.94 -8.16 -19.16
N ILE A 162 1.50 -9.11 -19.91
CA ILE A 162 2.30 -10.20 -19.34
C ILE A 162 3.71 -9.70 -19.05
N ASN A 163 4.09 -9.70 -17.76
CA ASN A 163 5.44 -9.35 -17.32
C ASN A 163 6.30 -10.62 -17.24
N ILE A 164 7.22 -10.78 -18.19
CA ILE A 164 8.07 -11.96 -18.25
C ILE A 164 9.38 -11.69 -17.51
N TYR A 165 9.73 -12.54 -16.54
CA TYR A 165 10.95 -12.41 -15.74
C TYR A 165 11.91 -13.57 -15.99
N ALA A 166 13.20 -13.25 -16.05
CA ALA A 166 14.26 -14.25 -16.06
C ALA A 166 15.56 -13.70 -15.46
N GLY A 167 16.38 -14.60 -14.92
CA GLY A 167 17.68 -14.26 -14.35
C GLY A 167 18.71 -13.87 -15.41
N GLU A 168 19.65 -12.99 -15.05
CA GLU A 168 20.77 -12.60 -15.91
C GLU A 168 21.68 -13.80 -16.21
N THR A 169 21.89 -14.67 -15.22
CA THR A 169 22.74 -15.86 -15.34
C THR A 169 21.97 -17.16 -15.56
N GLN A 170 20.64 -17.08 -15.59
CA GLN A 170 19.76 -18.22 -15.79
C GLN A 170 19.97 -18.86 -17.17
N LEU A 171 20.14 -20.18 -17.19
CA LEU A 171 20.08 -20.96 -18.43
C LEU A 171 18.62 -21.07 -18.87
N LEU A 172 18.27 -20.36 -19.95
CA LEU A 172 16.93 -20.39 -20.55
C LEU A 172 16.83 -21.43 -21.66
N PRO A 173 15.65 -22.04 -21.87
CA PRO A 173 15.45 -23.02 -22.92
C PRO A 173 15.43 -22.37 -24.31
N SER A 174 15.73 -23.16 -25.36
CA SER A 174 15.87 -22.64 -26.73
C SER A 174 14.60 -22.00 -27.32
N PHE A 175 13.42 -22.36 -26.82
CA PHE A 175 12.15 -21.75 -27.23
C PHE A 175 11.94 -20.36 -26.62
N PHE A 176 12.65 -20.01 -25.55
CA PHE A 176 12.55 -18.72 -24.88
C PHE A 176 13.34 -17.67 -25.67
N GLN A 177 12.64 -16.87 -26.46
CA GLN A 177 13.19 -15.87 -27.37
C GLN A 177 12.47 -14.51 -27.30
N THR A 178 11.50 -14.37 -26.41
CA THR A 178 10.79 -13.11 -26.13
C THR A 178 11.62 -12.14 -25.28
N GLU A 179 11.24 -10.87 -25.27
CA GLU A 179 11.79 -9.88 -24.35
C GLU A 179 11.34 -10.17 -22.90
N TYR A 180 12.21 -9.87 -21.95
CA TYR A 180 11.96 -10.13 -20.53
C TYR A 180 12.65 -9.10 -19.64
N ILE A 181 12.13 -8.98 -18.43
CA ILE A 181 12.68 -8.16 -17.35
C ILE A 181 13.77 -8.97 -16.65
N ILE A 182 15.01 -8.43 -16.70
CA ILE A 182 16.19 -9.10 -16.15
C ILE A 182 16.21 -8.95 -14.62
N ILE A 183 16.27 -10.08 -13.93
CA ILE A 183 16.55 -10.14 -12.49
C ILE A 183 18.05 -10.40 -12.28
N LYS A 184 18.69 -9.58 -11.43
CA LYS A 184 20.12 -9.68 -11.14
C LYS A 184 20.31 -10.12 -9.70
N GLY A 185 21.04 -11.21 -9.50
CA GLY A 185 21.43 -11.69 -8.18
C GLY A 185 22.91 -12.09 -8.09
N PRO A 186 23.39 -12.49 -6.90
CA PRO A 186 22.67 -12.41 -5.63
C PRO A 186 22.51 -10.96 -5.15
N GLU A 187 21.47 -10.72 -4.35
CA GLU A 187 21.23 -9.43 -3.69
C GLU A 187 21.36 -9.60 -2.18
N THR A 188 22.18 -8.77 -1.54
CA THR A 188 22.23 -8.66 -0.08
C THR A 188 21.55 -7.37 0.35
N ARG A 189 20.53 -7.51 1.20
CA ARG A 189 19.75 -6.38 1.73
C ARG A 189 19.43 -6.59 3.20
N ILE A 190 18.88 -5.57 3.86
CA ILE A 190 18.34 -5.76 5.21
C ILE A 190 17.17 -6.73 5.14
N SER A 191 17.08 -7.64 6.10
CA SER A 191 15.97 -8.61 6.12
C SER A 191 14.63 -7.92 6.37
N SER A 192 13.53 -8.55 5.96
CA SER A 192 12.16 -8.09 6.23
C SER A 192 11.88 -7.88 7.74
N PHE A 193 12.52 -8.68 8.60
CA PHE A 193 12.51 -8.47 10.05
C PHE A 193 13.16 -7.14 10.43
N THR A 194 14.33 -6.86 9.88
CA THR A 194 15.08 -5.62 10.15
C THR A 194 14.34 -4.40 9.63
N GLU A 195 13.73 -4.47 8.45
CA GLU A 195 12.84 -3.41 7.92
C GLU A 195 11.71 -3.09 8.89
N SER A 196 10.98 -4.13 9.33
CA SER A 196 9.90 -4.02 10.30
C SER A 196 10.36 -3.42 11.63
N LEU A 197 11.53 -3.84 12.11
CA LEU A 197 12.13 -3.36 13.34
C LEU A 197 12.54 -1.88 13.24
N ILE A 198 13.19 -1.47 12.14
CA ILE A 198 13.55 -0.07 11.90
C ILE A 198 12.31 0.81 11.84
N ASN A 199 11.26 0.35 11.14
CA ASN A 199 9.99 1.08 11.06
C ASN A 199 9.39 1.26 12.46
N PHE A 200 9.31 0.19 13.23
CA PHE A 200 8.80 0.21 14.60
C PHE A 200 9.61 1.14 15.51
N LEU A 201 10.94 1.06 15.48
CA LEU A 201 11.81 1.94 16.27
C LEU A 201 11.67 3.41 15.86
N THR A 202 11.47 3.67 14.57
CA THR A 202 11.22 5.02 14.05
C THR A 202 9.93 5.59 14.62
N TYR A 203 8.81 4.86 14.54
CA TYR A 203 7.55 5.30 15.14
C TYR A 203 7.61 5.35 16.68
N LEU A 204 8.36 4.45 17.32
CA LEU A 204 8.55 4.46 18.77
C LEU A 204 9.27 5.72 19.24
N ALA A 205 10.22 6.23 18.44
CA ALA A 205 10.87 7.53 18.68
C ALA A 205 9.94 8.71 18.37
N LEU A 206 9.10 8.62 17.33
CA LEU A 206 8.15 9.68 16.95
C LEU A 206 7.08 9.93 18.00
N ILE A 207 6.48 8.89 18.58
CA ILE A 207 5.35 9.03 19.50
C ILE A 207 5.62 10.02 20.64
N PRO A 208 6.65 9.85 21.48
CA PRO A 208 6.91 10.80 22.56
C PRO A 208 7.24 12.19 22.02
N ALA A 209 8.00 12.29 20.92
CA ALA A 209 8.43 13.56 20.35
C ALA A 209 7.23 14.40 19.86
N ILE A 210 6.32 13.79 19.10
CA ILE A 210 5.12 14.45 18.57
C ILE A 210 4.09 14.69 19.68
N PHE A 211 3.89 13.71 20.58
CA PHE A 211 2.93 13.87 21.66
C PHE A 211 3.32 15.01 22.60
N LEU A 212 4.60 15.21 22.91
CA LEU A 212 5.05 16.34 23.72
C LEU A 212 4.67 17.71 23.11
N LEU A 213 4.68 17.81 21.78
CA LEU A 213 4.36 19.04 21.04
C LEU A 213 2.85 19.27 20.92
N LEU A 214 2.06 18.21 20.75
CA LEU A 214 0.62 18.27 20.41
C LEU A 214 -0.33 17.74 21.50
N LYS A 215 0.17 17.44 22.72
CA LYS A 215 -0.62 16.85 23.82
C LYS A 215 -1.86 17.66 24.21
N VAL A 216 -1.81 18.99 24.09
CA VAL A 216 -2.92 19.85 24.53
C VAL A 216 -4.09 19.69 23.58
N GLU A 217 -3.82 19.80 22.29
CA GLU A 217 -4.77 19.60 21.20
C GLU A 217 -5.31 18.17 21.21
N PHE A 218 -4.44 17.18 21.34
CA PHE A 218 -4.85 15.78 21.41
C PHE A 218 -5.78 15.51 22.60
N LYS A 219 -5.45 16.02 23.79
CA LYS A 219 -6.27 15.87 24.98
C LYS A 219 -7.62 16.58 24.81
N GLN A 220 -7.65 17.76 24.21
CA GLN A 220 -8.88 18.48 23.95
C GLN A 220 -9.79 17.70 22.99
N ASP A 221 -9.25 17.29 21.85
CA ASP A 221 -9.99 16.49 20.87
C ASP A 221 -10.52 15.20 21.49
N TYR A 222 -9.75 14.55 22.38
CA TYR A 222 -10.19 13.36 23.10
C TYR A 222 -11.31 13.65 24.13
N MET A 223 -11.34 14.84 24.72
CA MET A 223 -12.45 15.22 25.61
C MET A 223 -13.71 15.51 24.80
N GLU A 224 -13.59 16.23 23.69
CA GLU A 224 -14.71 16.50 22.76
C GLU A 224 -15.27 15.19 22.17
N PHE A 225 -14.37 14.27 21.79
CA PHE A 225 -14.70 12.90 21.34
C PHE A 225 -15.67 12.19 22.29
N LYS A 226 -15.44 12.29 23.61
CA LYS A 226 -16.25 11.59 24.62
C LYS A 226 -17.67 12.11 24.69
N LEU A 227 -17.91 13.34 24.28
CA LEU A 227 -19.23 13.97 24.31
C LEU A 227 -20.12 13.42 23.19
N ILE A 228 -19.55 13.05 22.05
CA ILE A 228 -20.26 12.52 20.87
C ILE A 228 -20.20 10.98 20.78
N LYS A 229 -20.05 10.27 21.90
CA LYS A 229 -19.83 8.82 21.96
C LYS A 229 -20.84 7.98 21.14
N ASN A 230 -22.08 8.46 21.01
CA ASN A 230 -23.16 7.76 20.30
C ASN A 230 -23.03 7.85 18.76
N GLU A 231 -22.26 8.81 18.25
CA GLU A 231 -22.10 9.05 16.81
C GLU A 231 -20.91 8.28 16.22
N TRP A 232 -20.02 7.73 17.07
CA TRP A 232 -18.76 7.10 16.65
C TRP A 232 -18.93 5.99 15.64
N PHE A 233 -19.91 5.12 15.89
CA PHE A 233 -20.19 4.01 15.00
C PHE A 233 -20.50 4.52 13.58
N LEU A 234 -21.33 5.56 13.47
CA LEU A 234 -21.67 6.16 12.18
C LEU A 234 -20.47 6.90 11.56
N ILE A 235 -19.71 7.66 12.34
CA ILE A 235 -18.51 8.37 11.86
C ILE A 235 -17.50 7.37 11.27
N ILE A 236 -17.25 6.28 11.98
CA ILE A 236 -16.29 5.24 11.57
C ILE A 236 -16.78 4.52 10.32
N ILE A 237 -18.04 4.07 10.29
CA ILE A 237 -18.58 3.34 9.13
C ILE A 237 -18.65 4.24 7.90
N VAL A 238 -19.20 5.46 8.02
CA VAL A 238 -19.29 6.38 6.89
C VAL A 238 -17.89 6.78 6.42
N GLY A 239 -16.95 7.01 7.34
CA GLY A 239 -15.56 7.26 7.00
C GLY A 239 -14.92 6.11 6.22
N TYR A 240 -15.09 4.88 6.70
CA TYR A 240 -14.58 3.68 6.04
C TYR A 240 -15.22 3.45 4.67
N LEU A 241 -16.54 3.61 4.53
CA LEU A 241 -17.22 3.51 3.24
C LEU A 241 -16.76 4.61 2.27
N THR A 242 -16.43 5.80 2.77
CA THR A 242 -15.85 6.87 1.96
C THR A 242 -14.46 6.48 1.44
N LEU A 243 -13.62 5.85 2.28
CA LEU A 243 -12.33 5.32 1.84
C LEU A 243 -12.48 4.21 0.80
N MET A 244 -13.42 3.29 0.98
CA MET A 244 -13.71 2.25 -0.01
C MET A 244 -14.08 2.86 -1.37
N LEU A 245 -14.94 3.88 -1.39
CA LEU A 245 -15.24 4.62 -2.61
C LEU A 245 -13.99 5.30 -3.19
N GLY A 246 -13.13 5.86 -2.33
CA GLY A 246 -11.83 6.41 -2.72
C GLY A 246 -10.91 5.40 -3.39
N ASN A 247 -10.85 4.17 -2.87
CA ASN A 247 -10.04 3.10 -3.44
C ASN A 247 -10.57 2.71 -4.83
N VAL A 248 -11.89 2.60 -5.00
CA VAL A 248 -12.50 2.36 -6.31
C VAL A 248 -12.14 3.47 -7.30
N VAL A 249 -12.24 4.74 -6.89
CA VAL A 249 -11.81 5.87 -7.73
C VAL A 249 -10.32 5.82 -8.05
N SER A 250 -9.50 5.35 -7.11
CA SER A 250 -8.05 5.24 -7.29
C SER A 250 -7.67 4.17 -8.30
N ILE A 251 -8.39 3.05 -8.36
CA ILE A 251 -8.18 1.99 -9.36
C ILE A 251 -8.40 2.57 -10.77
N PHE A 252 -9.57 3.17 -11.02
CA PHE A 252 -9.85 3.81 -12.31
C PHE A 252 -8.87 4.93 -12.66
N ALA A 253 -8.41 5.70 -11.66
CA ALA A 253 -7.41 6.74 -11.86
C ALA A 253 -6.04 6.14 -12.23
N SER A 254 -5.63 5.05 -11.58
CA SER A 254 -4.39 4.34 -11.86
C SER A 254 -4.40 3.77 -13.27
N GLU A 255 -5.47 3.07 -13.67
CA GLU A 255 -5.65 2.56 -15.03
C GLU A 255 -5.62 3.67 -16.08
N TYR A 256 -6.32 4.78 -15.83
CA TYR A 256 -6.32 5.92 -16.74
C TYR A 256 -4.92 6.52 -16.92
N LEU A 257 -4.20 6.74 -15.81
CA LEU A 257 -2.83 7.25 -15.85
C LEU A 257 -1.87 6.26 -16.51
N GLY A 258 -2.06 4.97 -16.25
CA GLY A 258 -1.28 3.90 -16.86
C GLY A 258 -1.41 3.89 -18.37
N ASN A 259 -2.65 3.95 -18.88
CA ASN A 259 -2.93 4.09 -20.31
C ASN A 259 -2.38 5.39 -20.91
N LEU A 260 -2.47 6.50 -20.18
CA LEU A 260 -1.96 7.80 -20.63
C LEU A 260 -0.43 7.82 -20.75
N PHE A 261 0.28 7.14 -19.85
CA PHE A 261 1.75 7.14 -19.77
C PHE A 261 2.40 5.89 -20.37
N GLY A 262 1.62 4.89 -20.79
CA GLY A 262 2.15 3.61 -21.25
C GLY A 262 2.83 2.80 -20.14
N ILE A 263 2.31 2.88 -18.91
CA ILE A 263 2.83 2.20 -17.72
C ILE A 263 1.73 1.29 -17.19
N ALA A 264 1.97 -0.02 -17.16
CA ALA A 264 1.03 -0.94 -16.54
C ALA A 264 0.95 -0.66 -15.02
N PRO A 265 -0.25 -0.48 -14.44
CA PRO A 265 -0.40 -0.37 -12.99
C PRO A 265 0.18 -1.57 -12.27
N SER A 266 0.89 -1.32 -11.18
CA SER A 266 1.36 -2.33 -10.25
C SER A 266 1.14 -1.88 -8.82
N GLU A 267 1.29 -2.81 -7.88
CA GLU A 267 1.33 -2.49 -6.46
C GLU A 267 2.43 -1.45 -6.16
N ALA A 268 2.10 -0.47 -5.31
CA ALA A 268 3.05 0.54 -4.90
C ALA A 268 4.15 -0.07 -4.03
N VAL A 269 5.38 0.43 -4.16
CA VAL A 269 6.55 -0.08 -3.42
C VAL A 269 6.29 -0.09 -1.91
N ASN A 270 5.67 0.96 -1.37
CA ASN A 270 5.33 1.01 0.06
C ASN A 270 4.36 -0.11 0.49
N GLN A 271 3.39 -0.47 -0.36
CA GLN A 271 2.46 -1.56 -0.09
C GLN A 271 3.17 -2.92 -0.16
N LEU A 272 4.04 -3.13 -1.14
CA LEU A 272 4.86 -4.35 -1.26
C LEU A 272 5.76 -4.54 -0.04
N THR A 273 6.42 -3.48 0.45
CA THR A 273 7.23 -3.53 1.69
C THR A 273 6.40 -3.96 2.90
N ILE A 274 5.16 -3.45 3.03
CA ILE A 274 4.25 -3.85 4.11
C ILE A 274 3.89 -5.32 3.99
N ILE A 275 3.54 -5.80 2.79
CA ILE A 275 3.20 -7.21 2.54
C ILE A 275 4.36 -8.13 2.91
N ARG A 276 5.57 -7.89 2.37
CA ARG A 276 6.77 -8.68 2.71
C ARG A 276 7.06 -8.70 4.20
N SER A 277 6.93 -7.54 4.84
CA SER A 277 7.17 -7.40 6.28
C SER A 277 6.16 -8.17 7.14
N LEU A 278 4.91 -8.28 6.68
CA LEU A 278 3.85 -9.04 7.35
C LEU A 278 3.97 -10.55 7.13
N MET A 279 4.54 -10.97 6.00
CA MET A 279 4.85 -12.37 5.72
C MET A 279 6.14 -12.84 6.42
N GLY A 280 7.03 -11.90 6.76
CA GLY A 280 8.29 -12.19 7.44
C GLY A 280 8.19 -12.31 8.97
N PRO A 281 9.31 -12.67 9.63
CA PRO A 281 9.37 -12.81 11.10
C PRO A 281 9.17 -11.48 11.86
N GLY A 282 9.18 -10.34 11.15
CA GLY A 282 8.92 -9.00 11.69
C GLY A 282 7.45 -8.60 11.75
N ALA A 283 6.51 -9.48 11.38
CA ALA A 283 5.09 -9.15 11.20
C ALA A 283 4.46 -8.35 12.34
N ILE A 284 4.76 -8.69 13.60
CA ILE A 284 4.22 -7.97 14.76
C ILE A 284 4.69 -6.51 14.84
N PHE A 285 5.95 -6.24 14.47
CA PHE A 285 6.48 -4.88 14.44
C PHE A 285 5.85 -4.07 13.32
N MET A 286 5.67 -4.67 12.14
CA MET A 286 4.97 -4.03 11.04
C MET A 286 3.50 -3.78 11.36
N PHE A 287 2.79 -4.75 11.95
CA PHE A 287 1.39 -4.61 12.37
C PHE A 287 1.21 -3.44 13.35
N LEU A 288 2.02 -3.38 14.42
CA LEU A 288 1.94 -2.29 15.40
C LEU A 288 2.22 -0.92 14.75
N SER A 289 3.20 -0.89 13.84
CA SER A 289 3.59 0.33 13.13
C SER A 289 2.49 0.79 12.18
N ALA A 290 2.06 -0.06 11.24
CA ALA A 290 1.11 0.29 10.18
C ALA A 290 -0.33 0.45 10.67
N VAL A 291 -0.78 -0.31 11.67
CA VAL A 291 -2.19 -0.28 12.12
C VAL A 291 -2.42 0.75 13.20
N ILE A 292 -1.45 0.99 14.08
CA ILE A 292 -1.67 1.78 15.29
C ILE A 292 -0.81 3.04 15.29
N MET A 293 0.52 2.87 15.27
CA MET A 293 1.45 3.98 15.51
C MET A 293 1.47 4.98 14.35
N GLY A 294 1.51 4.47 13.12
CA GLY A 294 1.45 5.21 11.87
C GLY A 294 0.22 6.11 11.79
N PRO A 295 -1.01 5.54 11.78
CA PRO A 295 -2.23 6.31 11.73
C PRO A 295 -2.34 7.41 12.79
N ILE A 296 -1.90 7.15 14.03
CA ILE A 296 -1.91 8.18 15.09
C ILE A 296 -0.98 9.34 14.75
N ILE A 297 0.27 9.03 14.38
CA ILE A 297 1.29 10.05 14.11
C ILE A 297 1.00 10.80 12.82
N GLU A 298 0.65 10.08 11.77
CA GLU A 298 0.34 10.65 10.46
C GLU A 298 -0.84 11.61 10.54
N GLU A 299 -1.95 11.24 11.18
CA GLU A 299 -3.08 12.17 11.29
C GLU A 299 -2.72 13.39 12.15
N LEU A 300 -1.95 13.22 13.24
CA LEU A 300 -1.45 14.34 14.04
C LEU A 300 -0.59 15.32 13.21
N ILE A 301 0.26 14.83 12.32
CA ILE A 301 1.09 15.66 11.46
C ILE A 301 0.26 16.24 10.32
N TYR A 302 -0.30 15.39 9.47
CA TYR A 302 -0.93 15.78 8.22
C TYR A 302 -2.26 16.48 8.42
N ARG A 303 -3.03 16.19 9.47
CA ARG A 303 -4.26 16.95 9.75
C ARG A 303 -4.02 18.01 10.79
N LYS A 304 -3.65 17.63 12.02
CA LYS A 304 -3.63 18.62 13.11
C LYS A 304 -2.56 19.69 12.88
N ALA A 305 -1.33 19.32 12.52
CA ALA A 305 -0.26 20.30 12.34
C ALA A 305 -0.40 21.11 11.04
N PHE A 306 -0.61 20.48 9.88
CA PHE A 306 -0.76 21.22 8.61
C PHE A 306 -1.98 22.15 8.60
N PHE A 307 -3.15 21.71 9.08
CA PHE A 307 -4.33 22.60 9.19
C PHE A 307 -4.16 23.67 10.27
N GLY A 308 -3.31 23.44 11.27
CA GLY A 308 -2.94 24.45 12.25
C GLY A 308 -2.07 25.58 11.67
N LEU A 309 -1.27 25.29 10.63
CA LEU A 309 -0.42 26.28 9.95
C LEU A 309 -1.17 27.07 8.88
N ILE A 310 -2.00 26.38 8.10
CA ILE A 310 -2.69 26.91 6.92
C ILE A 310 -4.11 27.34 7.30
N LYS A 311 -4.37 28.66 7.28
CA LYS A 311 -5.66 29.23 7.72
C LYS A 311 -6.85 28.83 6.83
N ASN A 312 -6.62 28.61 5.53
CA ASN A 312 -7.67 28.26 4.58
C ASN A 312 -7.83 26.75 4.51
N ASP A 313 -8.98 26.24 4.96
CA ASP A 313 -9.24 24.80 5.04
C ASP A 313 -9.15 24.07 3.69
N LYS A 314 -9.51 24.72 2.58
CA LYS A 314 -9.40 24.12 1.24
C LYS A 314 -7.93 23.99 0.82
N ILE A 315 -7.12 25.02 1.08
CA ILE A 315 -5.69 24.98 0.80
C ILE A 315 -5.01 23.98 1.73
N ALA A 316 -5.38 23.96 3.01
CA ALA A 316 -4.86 23.02 3.99
C ALA A 316 -5.14 21.58 3.59
N LEU A 317 -6.35 21.29 3.13
CA LEU A 317 -6.74 19.98 2.59
C LEU A 317 -5.83 19.59 1.42
N VAL A 318 -5.76 20.41 0.37
CA VAL A 318 -4.96 20.10 -0.82
C VAL A 318 -3.48 19.88 -0.47
N VAL A 319 -2.88 20.79 0.29
CA VAL A 319 -1.45 20.69 0.66
C VAL A 319 -1.20 19.47 1.54
N SER A 320 -2.04 19.23 2.55
CA SER A 320 -1.95 18.08 3.44
C SER A 320 -2.03 16.76 2.66
N SER A 321 -2.96 16.64 1.72
CA SER A 321 -3.16 15.44 0.91
C SER A 321 -2.01 15.22 -0.07
N LEU A 322 -1.48 16.28 -0.69
CA LEU A 322 -0.32 16.19 -1.58
C LEU A 322 0.93 15.75 -0.83
N VAL A 323 1.21 16.32 0.35
CA VAL A 323 2.38 15.91 1.14
C VAL A 323 2.20 14.48 1.66
N PHE A 324 1.02 14.14 2.18
CA PHE A 324 0.72 12.77 2.62
C PHE A 324 0.92 11.76 1.49
N GLY A 325 0.37 12.01 0.29
CA GLY A 325 0.57 11.10 -0.83
C GLY A 325 2.05 10.97 -1.23
N SER A 326 2.75 12.10 -1.33
CA SER A 326 4.13 12.13 -1.84
C SER A 326 5.12 11.37 -0.95
N ILE A 327 4.93 11.36 0.38
CA ILE A 327 5.87 10.64 1.27
C ILE A 327 5.78 9.12 1.13
N HIS A 328 4.62 8.60 0.74
CA HIS A 328 4.41 7.16 0.52
C HIS A 328 5.00 6.68 -0.82
N LEU A 329 5.53 7.59 -1.62
CA LEU A 329 6.04 7.35 -2.97
C LEU A 329 7.57 7.45 -3.08
N ILE A 330 8.29 7.65 -1.96
CA ILE A 330 9.74 7.92 -1.95
C ILE A 330 10.59 6.75 -2.50
N GLY A 331 10.05 5.52 -2.53
CA GLY A 331 10.74 4.32 -3.04
C GLY A 331 10.47 3.98 -4.51
N GLU A 332 9.58 4.71 -5.19
CA GLU A 332 9.19 4.40 -6.56
C GLU A 332 10.30 4.71 -7.56
N ALA A 333 10.47 3.86 -8.57
CA ALA A 333 11.57 3.96 -9.54
C ALA A 333 11.47 5.19 -10.45
N SER A 334 10.28 5.75 -10.63
CA SER A 334 10.06 6.96 -11.43
C SER A 334 8.88 7.77 -10.91
N ILE A 335 8.87 9.08 -11.18
CA ILE A 335 7.76 9.96 -10.79
C ILE A 335 6.46 9.55 -11.48
N LEU A 336 6.52 9.13 -12.76
CA LEU A 336 5.33 8.69 -13.48
C LEU A 336 4.80 7.36 -12.94
N GLY A 337 5.69 6.39 -12.69
CA GLY A 337 5.33 5.13 -12.03
C GLY A 337 4.73 5.37 -10.64
N ALA A 338 5.32 6.29 -9.87
CA ALA A 338 4.80 6.68 -8.56
C ALA A 338 3.38 7.23 -8.61
N LEU A 339 3.07 8.05 -9.62
CA LEU A 339 1.73 8.59 -9.82
C LEU A 339 0.74 7.51 -10.26
N VAL A 340 1.16 6.57 -11.11
CA VAL A 340 0.31 5.45 -11.56
C VAL A 340 0.03 4.50 -10.39
N ASN A 341 1.08 4.02 -9.72
CA ASN A 341 1.00 2.96 -8.72
C ASN A 341 0.46 3.43 -7.37
N GLY A 342 0.72 4.69 -6.97
CA GLY A 342 0.33 5.18 -5.65
C GLY A 342 -0.59 6.40 -5.65
N ILE A 343 -1.39 6.59 -6.70
CA ILE A 343 -2.48 7.59 -6.71
C ILE A 343 -3.41 7.45 -5.51
N SER A 344 -3.60 6.21 -5.03
CA SER A 344 -4.40 5.87 -3.85
C SER A 344 -3.95 6.63 -2.60
N TYR A 345 -2.65 6.88 -2.41
CA TYR A 345 -2.15 7.63 -1.25
C TYR A 345 -2.60 9.10 -1.28
N TYR A 346 -2.66 9.73 -2.46
CA TYR A 346 -3.19 11.09 -2.58
C TYR A 346 -4.69 11.13 -2.28
N VAL A 347 -5.45 10.15 -2.77
CA VAL A 347 -6.89 10.03 -2.53
C VAL A 347 -7.18 9.76 -1.06
N MET A 348 -6.45 8.85 -0.41
CA MET A 348 -6.53 8.60 1.03
C MET A 348 -6.22 9.86 1.84
N GLY A 349 -5.13 10.57 1.49
CA GLY A 349 -4.78 11.84 2.12
C GLY A 349 -5.88 12.89 1.99
N PHE A 350 -6.63 12.90 0.89
CA PHE A 350 -7.79 13.77 0.70
C PHE A 350 -8.99 13.33 1.55
N ILE A 351 -9.31 12.04 1.56
CA ILE A 351 -10.46 11.51 2.30
C ILE A 351 -10.28 11.68 3.81
N PHE A 352 -9.10 11.38 4.35
CA PHE A 352 -8.82 11.63 5.77
C PHE A 352 -8.90 13.11 6.12
N GLY A 353 -8.42 14.00 5.24
CA GLY A 353 -8.58 15.45 5.41
C GLY A 353 -10.04 15.90 5.34
N TYR A 354 -10.85 15.29 4.48
CA TYR A 354 -12.28 15.53 4.41
C TYR A 354 -13.02 15.05 5.66
N ILE A 355 -12.72 13.84 6.14
CA ILE A 355 -13.24 13.29 7.41
C ILE A 355 -12.89 14.22 8.56
N TYR A 356 -11.65 14.70 8.61
CA TYR A 356 -11.20 15.66 9.63
C TYR A 356 -12.03 16.95 9.60
N LEU A 357 -12.26 17.54 8.42
CA LEU A 357 -13.07 18.75 8.29
C LEU A 357 -14.54 18.53 8.65
N LYS A 358 -15.13 17.41 8.22
CA LYS A 358 -16.52 17.06 8.50
C LYS A 358 -16.77 16.79 9.99
N ASN A 359 -15.79 16.23 10.68
CA ASN A 359 -15.84 16.00 12.13
C ASN A 359 -15.27 17.18 12.92
N HIS A 360 -15.53 18.40 12.45
CA HIS A 360 -15.20 19.66 13.11
C HIS A 360 -13.72 19.83 13.50
N LYS A 361 -12.78 19.21 12.77
CA LYS A 361 -11.34 19.21 13.07
C LYS A 361 -10.94 18.45 14.35
N ASN A 362 -11.76 17.49 14.77
CA ASN A 362 -11.43 16.55 15.82
C ASN A 362 -10.54 15.42 15.24
N ILE A 363 -9.34 15.25 15.78
CA ILE A 363 -8.35 14.32 15.21
C ILE A 363 -8.68 12.86 15.43
N MET A 364 -9.52 12.54 16.41
CA MET A 364 -9.83 11.16 16.76
C MET A 364 -10.67 10.46 15.68
N ALA A 365 -11.47 11.22 14.93
CA ALA A 365 -12.29 10.68 13.85
C ALA A 365 -11.45 10.09 12.71
N PRO A 366 -10.55 10.85 12.05
CA PRO A 366 -9.69 10.27 11.02
C PRO A 366 -8.72 9.23 11.58
N ILE A 367 -8.21 9.37 12.81
CA ILE A 367 -7.38 8.31 13.44
C ILE A 367 -8.15 7.00 13.52
N ALA A 368 -9.37 6.99 14.04
CA ALA A 368 -10.15 5.76 14.19
C ALA A 368 -10.48 5.11 12.84
N VAL A 369 -10.83 5.92 11.83
CA VAL A 369 -11.09 5.42 10.47
C VAL A 369 -9.82 4.86 9.84
N HIS A 370 -8.68 5.53 10.00
CA HIS A 370 -7.39 5.10 9.45
C HIS A 370 -6.91 3.79 10.10
N ILE A 371 -6.96 3.68 11.43
CA ILE A 371 -6.67 2.43 12.15
C ILE A 371 -7.57 1.30 11.66
N LEU A 372 -8.89 1.54 11.54
CA LEU A 372 -9.83 0.52 11.06
C LEU A 372 -9.49 0.09 9.63
N SER A 373 -9.22 1.04 8.74
CA SER A 373 -8.87 0.77 7.35
C SER A 373 -7.63 -0.11 7.26
N ASN A 374 -6.55 0.26 7.94
CA ASN A 374 -5.30 -0.49 7.90
C ASN A 374 -5.45 -1.86 8.57
N LEU A 375 -6.23 -1.96 9.66
CA LEU A 375 -6.54 -3.25 10.27
C LEU A 375 -7.25 -4.18 9.29
N ILE A 376 -8.30 -3.71 8.61
CA ILE A 376 -9.03 -4.52 7.64
C ILE A 376 -8.12 -4.94 6.47
N SER A 377 -7.31 -4.01 5.93
CA SER A 377 -6.36 -4.32 4.86
C SER A 377 -5.35 -5.39 5.27
N ILE A 378 -4.76 -5.29 6.47
CA ILE A 378 -3.81 -6.31 6.94
C ILE A 378 -4.48 -7.66 7.20
N LEU A 379 -5.69 -7.66 7.78
CA LEU A 379 -6.43 -8.91 7.95
C LEU A 379 -6.78 -9.56 6.61
N ALA A 380 -7.07 -8.78 5.58
CA ALA A 380 -7.25 -9.32 4.24
C ALA A 380 -5.95 -9.94 3.70
N ILE A 381 -4.80 -9.29 3.89
CA ILE A 381 -3.49 -9.82 3.47
C ILE A 381 -3.13 -11.13 4.20
N LEU A 382 -3.49 -11.28 5.48
CA LEU A 382 -3.11 -12.46 6.28
C LEU A 382 -4.04 -13.67 6.17
N PHE A 383 -5.26 -13.48 5.68
CA PHE A 383 -6.31 -14.52 5.73
C PHE A 383 -7.04 -14.75 4.39
N ILE A 384 -6.77 -13.94 3.36
CA ILE A 384 -7.47 -13.99 2.07
C ILE A 384 -6.48 -14.15 0.91
N LEU A 385 -5.35 -13.43 0.97
CA LEU A 385 -4.13 -13.81 0.26
C LEU A 385 -3.47 -14.95 1.04
#